data_AF-W9JFG2-F1
#
_entry.id   AF-W9JFG2-F1
#
_cell.length_a   1.000
_cell.length_b   1.000
_cell.length_c   1.000
_cell.angle_alpha   90.00
_cell.angle_beta   90.00
_cell.angle_gamma   90.00
#
_symmetry.space_group_name_H-M   'P 1'
#
loop_
_entity.id
_entity.type
_entity.pdbx_description
1 polymer ?
#
loop_
_entity_poly.entity_id
_entity_poly.type
_entity_poly.pdbx_seq_one_letter_code
_entity_poly.pdbx_strand_id
1 'polypeptide(L)'
;MTLTSMSSQSSSAARSATPEPVFCTVDTSRVPEDHIGEATPTIIHKTVEQDMRKSSDQSHWRCVAVIRDGRNTNRLRIIDQNHPRNQKDPGARVLRDQLYPIKVDSMNRTAVFDQELNVLPRAMETLSHENGDQIAKVAWLSRKVSPKTYGSMVVYLTKNNDAKRLLQEHYFLAAGESTHTSVFEQITGPEQRYNCQGLGHKAFSCSKNQVCARCAAESHHHSECQAQIPKCALCSRPHESFSRDCLELHPRRHE
;
A
#
# COMPACT_ATOMS: atom_id res chain seq x y z
N MET A 1 -51.20 50.66 -7.99
CA MET A 1 -50.13 50.71 -9.01
C MET A 1 -49.02 49.79 -8.49
N THR A 2 -49.09 48.51 -8.86
CA THR A 2 -48.29 47.83 -9.90
C THR A 2 -46.95 47.27 -9.38
N LEU A 3 -46.84 45.95 -9.57
CA LEU A 3 -45.69 45.04 -9.48
C LEU A 3 -44.35 45.65 -9.94
N THR A 4 -43.20 45.14 -9.47
CA THR A 4 -42.36 44.15 -10.21
C THR A 4 -41.23 43.60 -9.31
N SER A 5 -41.04 42.28 -9.39
CA SER A 5 -39.86 41.47 -9.01
C SER A 5 -38.57 41.98 -9.67
N MET A 6 -37.38 41.62 -9.15
CA MET A 6 -36.25 41.13 -9.96
C MET A 6 -35.19 40.45 -9.06
N SER A 7 -35.09 39.15 -9.24
CA SER A 7 -34.00 38.27 -8.82
C SER A 7 -32.65 38.77 -9.36
N SER A 8 -31.60 38.68 -8.54
CA SER A 8 -30.20 38.84 -8.99
C SER A 8 -29.48 37.51 -8.81
N GLN A 9 -29.47 36.71 -9.88
CA GLN A 9 -28.62 35.54 -10.03
C GLN A 9 -27.16 36.02 -10.11
N SER A 10 -26.31 35.57 -9.20
CA SER A 10 -24.86 35.63 -9.40
C SER A 10 -24.41 34.25 -9.86
N SER A 11 -24.07 34.19 -11.15
CA SER A 11 -23.66 33.04 -11.93
C SER A 11 -22.52 32.25 -11.29
N SER A 12 -22.78 30.98 -11.02
CA SER A 12 -21.78 29.97 -10.75
C SER A 12 -20.94 29.72 -12.01
N ALA A 13 -19.75 30.32 -12.08
CA ALA A 13 -18.71 29.82 -12.95
C ALA A 13 -18.16 28.51 -12.34
N ALA A 14 -18.88 27.42 -12.56
CA ALA A 14 -18.35 26.08 -12.36
C ALA A 14 -17.12 25.95 -13.26
N ARG A 15 -15.92 26.05 -12.66
CA ARG A 15 -14.68 25.66 -13.34
C ARG A 15 -14.92 24.22 -13.77
N SER A 16 -14.96 24.00 -15.08
CA SER A 16 -14.97 22.67 -15.68
C SER A 16 -13.76 21.92 -15.13
N ALA A 17 -14.00 21.09 -14.12
CA ALA A 17 -12.99 20.20 -13.58
C ALA A 17 -12.61 19.27 -14.73
N THR A 18 -11.41 19.45 -15.27
CA THR A 18 -10.79 18.43 -16.13
C THR A 18 -10.88 17.11 -15.36
N PRO A 19 -11.48 16.05 -15.92
CA PRO A 19 -11.54 14.76 -15.25
C PRO A 19 -10.12 14.38 -14.82
N GLU A 20 -9.91 14.16 -13.51
CA GLU A 20 -8.62 13.67 -13.05
C GLU A 20 -8.33 12.35 -13.79
N PRO A 21 -7.13 12.20 -14.37
CA PRO A 21 -6.81 11.02 -15.16
C PRO A 21 -6.92 9.77 -14.29
N VAL A 22 -7.73 8.81 -14.75
CA VAL A 22 -7.91 7.54 -14.05
C VAL A 22 -6.68 6.69 -14.32
N PHE A 23 -6.19 5.96 -13.33
CA PHE A 23 -4.99 5.14 -13.51
C PHE A 23 -5.19 3.74 -12.95
N CYS A 24 -4.56 2.74 -13.56
CA CYS A 24 -4.52 1.37 -13.09
C CYS A 24 -3.08 0.98 -12.71
N THR A 25 -2.95 0.20 -11.63
CA THR A 25 -1.64 -0.32 -11.21
C THR A 25 -1.48 -1.76 -11.67
N VAL A 26 -0.40 -2.03 -12.40
CA VAL A 26 -0.02 -3.35 -12.89
C VAL A 26 1.15 -3.86 -12.07
N ASP A 27 0.99 -5.06 -11.50
CA ASP A 27 2.07 -5.79 -10.83
C ASP A 27 2.79 -6.69 -11.83
N THR A 28 4.08 -6.41 -12.06
CA THR A 28 4.96 -7.18 -12.95
C THR A 28 5.84 -8.17 -12.20
N SER A 29 5.65 -8.36 -10.88
CA SER A 29 6.48 -9.26 -10.05
C SER A 29 6.44 -10.74 -10.44
N ARG A 30 5.47 -11.13 -11.29
CA ARG A 30 5.27 -12.49 -11.80
C ARG A 30 5.53 -12.64 -13.30
N VAL A 31 6.05 -11.61 -13.95
CA VAL A 31 6.48 -11.71 -15.34
C VAL A 31 7.69 -12.67 -15.38
N PRO A 32 7.66 -13.75 -16.19
CA PRO A 32 8.78 -14.67 -16.33
C PRO A 32 10.06 -13.94 -16.77
N GLU A 33 11.23 -14.46 -16.41
CA GLU A 33 12.52 -13.79 -16.70
C GLU A 33 12.73 -13.48 -18.19
N ASP A 34 12.26 -14.37 -19.06
CA ASP A 34 12.28 -14.23 -20.51
C ASP A 34 11.51 -13.01 -21.04
N HIS A 35 10.55 -12.50 -20.24
CA HIS A 35 9.68 -11.37 -20.58
C HIS A 35 9.95 -10.12 -19.72
N ILE A 36 10.97 -10.11 -18.85
CA ILE A 36 11.31 -8.93 -18.04
C ILE A 36 11.72 -7.74 -18.93
N GLY A 37 12.39 -8.02 -20.05
CA GLY A 37 12.75 -7.01 -21.05
C GLY A 37 11.52 -6.37 -21.70
N GLU A 38 10.41 -7.10 -21.81
CA GLU A 38 9.14 -6.65 -22.38
C GLU A 38 8.27 -5.90 -21.35
N ALA A 39 8.53 -6.07 -20.05
CA ALA A 39 7.84 -5.38 -18.97
C ALA A 39 8.41 -3.97 -18.66
N THR A 40 9.04 -3.33 -19.64
CA THR A 40 9.48 -1.92 -19.49
C THR A 40 8.31 -0.96 -19.67
N PRO A 41 8.30 0.20 -19.00
CA PRO A 41 7.21 1.18 -19.14
C PRO A 41 6.93 1.57 -20.60
N THR A 42 7.99 1.69 -21.41
CA THR A 42 7.91 2.05 -22.83
C THR A 42 7.27 0.94 -23.67
N ILE A 43 7.62 -0.33 -23.42
CA ILE A 43 7.05 -1.45 -24.18
C ILE A 43 5.61 -1.65 -23.77
N ILE A 44 5.30 -1.62 -22.47
CA ILE A 44 3.92 -1.73 -21.98
C ILE A 44 3.06 -0.59 -22.52
N HIS A 45 3.55 0.65 -22.55
CA HIS A 45 2.84 1.77 -23.18
C HIS A 45 2.50 1.48 -24.66
N LYS A 46 3.46 0.98 -25.43
CA LYS A 46 3.27 0.61 -26.85
C LYS A 46 2.31 -0.57 -27.04
N THR A 47 2.46 -1.64 -26.26
CA THR A 47 1.61 -2.84 -26.35
C THR A 47 0.17 -2.49 -26.02
N VAL A 48 -0.03 -1.74 -24.93
CA VAL A 48 -1.35 -1.28 -24.49
C VAL A 48 -1.98 -0.35 -25.54
N GLU A 49 -1.24 0.60 -26.12
CA GLU A 49 -1.76 1.41 -27.23
C GLU A 49 -2.12 0.57 -28.48
N GLN A 50 -1.28 -0.40 -28.86
CA GLN A 50 -1.52 -1.23 -30.04
C GLN A 50 -2.72 -2.15 -29.87
N ASP A 51 -2.89 -2.75 -28.70
CA ASP A 51 -4.04 -3.62 -28.42
C ASP A 51 -5.33 -2.84 -28.44
N MET A 52 -5.35 -1.63 -27.87
CA MET A 52 -6.57 -0.82 -27.86
C MET A 52 -6.95 -0.30 -29.25
N ARG A 53 -5.98 -0.05 -30.13
CA ARG A 53 -6.25 0.22 -31.55
C ARG A 53 -6.84 -0.96 -32.30
N LYS A 54 -6.56 -2.20 -31.85
CA LYS A 54 -7.10 -3.43 -32.46
C LYS A 54 -8.47 -3.82 -31.86
N SER A 55 -8.76 -3.44 -30.62
CA SER A 55 -9.89 -3.98 -29.85
C SER A 55 -11.13 -3.10 -29.73
N SER A 56 -11.20 -1.88 -30.30
CA SER A 56 -12.38 -1.02 -30.11
C SER A 56 -12.72 -0.05 -31.25
N ASP A 57 -14.03 0.02 -31.54
CA ASP A 57 -14.79 1.09 -32.22
C ASP A 57 -14.75 2.47 -31.51
N GLN A 58 -13.86 2.70 -30.53
CA GLN A 58 -13.73 3.97 -29.82
C GLN A 58 -12.49 4.73 -30.28
N SER A 59 -12.67 5.62 -31.25
CA SER A 59 -11.63 6.44 -31.89
C SER A 59 -10.88 7.42 -30.97
N HIS A 60 -11.16 7.45 -29.66
CA HIS A 60 -10.64 8.44 -28.71
C HIS A 60 -9.92 7.86 -27.48
N TRP A 61 -9.71 6.54 -27.40
CA TRP A 61 -8.97 5.95 -26.27
C TRP A 61 -7.46 6.15 -26.42
N ARG A 62 -6.77 6.58 -25.35
CA ARG A 62 -5.31 6.78 -25.34
C ARG A 62 -4.68 6.48 -23.99
N CYS A 63 -3.63 5.64 -23.99
CA CYS A 63 -2.73 5.46 -22.85
C CYS A 63 -1.90 6.74 -22.64
N VAL A 64 -2.17 7.49 -21.57
CA VAL A 64 -1.52 8.78 -21.29
C VAL A 64 -0.08 8.58 -20.87
N ALA A 65 0.16 7.65 -19.96
CA ALA A 65 1.50 7.37 -19.44
C ALA A 65 1.57 5.99 -18.79
N VAL A 66 2.75 5.37 -18.83
CA VAL A 66 3.08 4.24 -17.97
C VAL A 66 4.27 4.65 -17.11
N ILE A 67 4.07 4.69 -15.79
CA ILE A 67 5.04 5.21 -14.83
C ILE A 67 5.44 4.08 -13.89
N ARG A 68 6.74 3.88 -13.68
CA ARG A 68 7.23 2.93 -12.68
C ARG A 68 7.05 3.51 -11.28
N ASP A 69 6.49 2.74 -10.36
CA ASP A 69 6.32 3.20 -8.99
C ASP A 69 7.70 3.33 -8.34
N GLY A 70 8.05 4.55 -7.90
CA GLY A 70 9.32 4.82 -7.23
C GLY A 70 9.50 4.06 -5.91
N ARG A 71 8.40 3.59 -5.30
CA ARG A 71 8.40 2.79 -4.06
C ARG A 71 8.46 1.29 -4.32
N ASN A 72 8.08 0.83 -5.52
CA ASN A 72 8.15 -0.58 -5.91
C ASN A 72 8.39 -0.71 -7.41
N THR A 73 9.61 -1.08 -7.78
CA THR A 73 10.04 -1.23 -9.18
C THR A 73 9.29 -2.34 -9.94
N ASN A 74 8.56 -3.22 -9.25
CA ASN A 74 7.68 -4.23 -9.84
C ASN A 74 6.24 -3.75 -10.02
N ARG A 75 5.94 -2.48 -9.72
CA ARG A 75 4.62 -1.88 -9.95
C ARG A 75 4.73 -0.79 -11.01
N LEU A 76 3.80 -0.83 -11.95
CA LEU A 76 3.64 0.17 -12.99
C LEU A 76 2.27 0.81 -12.83
N ARG A 77 2.19 2.12 -13.01
CA ARG A 77 0.94 2.88 -13.06
C ARG A 77 0.68 3.26 -14.50
N ILE A 78 -0.40 2.74 -15.06
CA ILE A 78 -0.89 3.10 -16.39
C ILE A 78 -1.96 4.16 -16.19
N ILE A 79 -1.77 5.32 -16.79
CA ILE A 79 -2.71 6.45 -16.74
C ILE A 79 -3.55 6.42 -18.02
N ASP A 80 -4.87 6.47 -17.86
CA ASP A 80 -5.88 6.40 -18.91
C ASP A 80 -6.79 7.63 -18.87
N GLN A 81 -7.22 8.10 -20.04
CA GLN A 81 -8.24 9.15 -20.17
C GLN A 81 -9.66 8.64 -19.89
N ASN A 82 -9.96 7.35 -20.12
CA ASN A 82 -11.31 6.80 -19.97
C ASN A 82 -11.30 5.38 -19.41
N HIS A 83 -11.52 5.26 -18.10
CA HIS A 83 -11.76 4.05 -17.28
C HIS A 83 -10.98 2.77 -17.68
N PRO A 84 -10.05 2.28 -16.85
CA PRO A 84 -9.27 1.10 -17.19
C PRO A 84 -10.16 -0.13 -17.29
N ARG A 85 -10.13 -0.81 -18.44
CA ARG A 85 -10.61 -2.20 -18.57
C ARG A 85 -9.56 -3.17 -18.04
N ASN A 86 -10.03 -4.33 -17.59
CA ASN A 86 -9.19 -5.41 -17.09
C ASN A 86 -8.42 -6.06 -18.25
N GLN A 87 -7.28 -5.50 -18.64
CA GLN A 87 -6.39 -6.15 -19.61
C GLN A 87 -5.64 -7.28 -18.90
N LYS A 88 -5.72 -8.48 -19.48
CA LYS A 88 -5.08 -9.71 -19.01
C LYS A 88 -3.87 -9.98 -19.90
N ASP A 89 -2.75 -9.32 -19.63
CA ASP A 89 -1.48 -9.76 -20.21
C ASP A 89 -1.02 -11.06 -19.52
N PRO A 90 -0.30 -11.95 -20.22
CA PRO A 90 0.23 -13.17 -19.62
C PRO A 90 1.19 -12.84 -18.47
N GLY A 91 0.77 -13.10 -17.22
CA GLY A 91 1.60 -12.93 -16.03
C GLY A 91 1.54 -11.56 -15.34
N ALA A 92 1.05 -10.51 -16.02
CA ALA A 92 0.77 -9.22 -15.39
C ALA A 92 -0.67 -9.20 -14.86
N ARG A 93 -0.84 -8.76 -13.61
CA ARG A 93 -2.16 -8.68 -12.98
C ARG A 93 -2.46 -7.24 -12.64
N VAL A 94 -3.59 -6.76 -13.19
CA VAL A 94 -4.20 -5.50 -12.77
C VAL A 94 -4.59 -5.68 -11.30
N LEU A 95 -3.99 -4.89 -10.42
CA LEU A 95 -4.37 -4.84 -9.02
C LEU A 95 -5.74 -4.17 -8.95
N ARG A 96 -6.80 -4.99 -8.87
CA ARG A 96 -8.14 -4.50 -8.53
C ARG A 96 -8.09 -3.96 -7.11
N ASP A 97 -8.58 -2.73 -6.98
CA ASP A 97 -8.66 -1.88 -5.78
C ASP A 97 -7.32 -1.29 -5.36
N GLN A 98 -6.92 -0.24 -6.07
CA GLN A 98 -5.93 0.68 -5.55
C GLN A 98 -6.50 1.35 -4.29
N LEU A 99 -5.98 0.95 -3.14
CA LEU A 99 -6.27 1.59 -1.87
C LEU A 99 -5.33 2.77 -1.62
N TYR A 100 -5.86 3.79 -0.96
CA TYR A 100 -5.14 5.02 -0.62
C TYR A 100 -4.91 5.04 0.90
N PRO A 101 -3.73 4.62 1.38
CA PRO A 101 -3.46 4.54 2.80
C PRO A 101 -3.10 5.91 3.38
N ILE A 102 -3.70 6.22 4.53
CA ILE A 102 -3.32 7.35 5.39
C ILE A 102 -2.94 6.82 6.77
N LYS A 103 -2.02 7.51 7.44
CA LYS A 103 -1.66 7.23 8.83
C LYS A 103 -2.52 8.12 9.73
N VAL A 104 -3.09 7.53 10.76
CA VAL A 104 -3.87 8.22 11.78
C VAL A 104 -3.16 8.04 13.11
N ASP A 105 -2.78 9.15 13.72
CA ASP A 105 -2.00 9.21 14.96
C ASP A 105 -2.88 9.64 16.15
N SER A 106 -2.44 9.31 17.36
CA SER A 106 -3.14 9.64 18.61
C SER A 106 -4.56 9.05 18.70
N MET A 107 -4.71 7.83 18.19
CA MET A 107 -6.00 7.15 18.11
C MET A 107 -6.21 6.22 19.33
N ASN A 108 -7.39 6.29 19.95
CA ASN A 108 -7.77 5.38 21.03
C ASN A 108 -8.06 3.97 20.50
N ARG A 109 -7.16 3.03 20.81
CA ARG A 109 -7.20 1.65 20.33
C ARG A 109 -8.56 0.98 20.56
N THR A 110 -9.17 1.17 21.73
CA THR A 110 -10.41 0.49 22.11
C THR A 110 -11.64 1.01 21.37
N ALA A 111 -11.53 2.13 20.64
CA ALA A 111 -12.60 2.64 19.80
C ALA A 111 -12.82 1.81 18.52
N VAL A 112 -11.76 1.16 18.03
CA VAL A 112 -11.80 0.42 16.74
C VAL A 112 -11.32 -1.01 16.86
N PHE A 113 -10.49 -1.35 17.85
CA PHE A 113 -9.86 -2.66 17.97
C PHE A 113 -10.14 -3.33 19.32
N ASP A 114 -10.32 -4.66 19.30
CA ASP A 114 -10.36 -5.51 20.50
C ASP A 114 -8.96 -5.74 21.10
N GLN A 115 -8.84 -6.60 22.13
CA GLN A 115 -7.55 -6.88 22.79
C GLN A 115 -6.55 -7.58 21.85
N GLU A 116 -7.04 -8.37 20.90
CA GLU A 116 -6.28 -9.15 19.93
C GLU A 116 -5.86 -8.33 18.68
N LEU A 117 -6.34 -7.08 18.57
CA LEU A 117 -6.24 -6.17 17.43
C LEU A 117 -7.09 -6.58 16.22
N ASN A 118 -8.20 -7.27 16.44
CA ASN A 118 -9.25 -7.38 15.44
C ASN A 118 -10.14 -6.15 15.48
N VAL A 119 -10.71 -5.81 14.33
CA VAL A 119 -11.61 -4.66 14.21
C VAL A 119 -12.93 -5.00 14.91
N LEU A 120 -13.39 -4.10 15.78
CA LEU A 120 -14.67 -4.25 16.49
C LEU A 120 -15.86 -4.26 15.50
N PRO A 121 -16.94 -4.99 15.81
CA PRO A 121 -18.17 -4.93 15.03
C PRO A 121 -18.66 -3.48 14.90
N ARG A 122 -19.11 -3.08 13.71
CA ARG A 122 -19.59 -1.72 13.36
C ARG A 122 -18.54 -0.60 13.39
N ALA A 123 -17.32 -0.82 13.90
CA ALA A 123 -16.32 0.24 13.92
C ALA A 123 -16.02 0.79 12.51
N MET A 124 -15.94 -0.07 11.51
CA MET A 124 -15.75 0.33 10.11
C MET A 124 -16.89 1.20 9.57
N GLU A 125 -18.14 0.85 9.90
CA GLU A 125 -19.34 1.59 9.47
C GLU A 125 -19.39 2.96 10.16
N THR A 126 -19.10 3.01 11.46
CA THR A 126 -19.01 4.24 12.23
C THR A 126 -17.93 5.17 11.69
N LEU A 127 -16.71 4.66 11.48
CA LEU A 127 -15.62 5.46 10.91
C LEU A 127 -15.96 6.00 9.52
N SER A 128 -16.56 5.18 8.66
CA SER A 128 -16.96 5.58 7.32
C SER A 128 -18.06 6.66 7.36
N HIS A 129 -19.03 6.51 8.28
CA HIS A 129 -20.11 7.48 8.47
C HIS A 129 -19.62 8.80 9.07
N GLU A 130 -18.80 8.76 10.12
CA GLU A 130 -18.25 9.95 10.79
C GLU A 130 -17.44 10.83 9.84
N ASN A 131 -16.66 10.21 8.94
CA ASN A 131 -15.78 10.94 8.02
C ASN A 131 -16.41 11.19 6.64
N GLY A 132 -17.53 10.53 6.33
CA GLY A 132 -18.15 10.58 4.99
C GLY A 132 -17.32 9.89 3.90
N ASP A 133 -16.44 8.96 4.28
CA ASP A 133 -15.45 8.34 3.41
C ASP A 133 -15.67 6.83 3.27
N GLN A 134 -15.29 6.27 2.12
CA GLN A 134 -15.37 4.83 1.90
C GLN A 134 -14.08 4.13 2.34
N ILE A 135 -14.11 3.54 3.53
CA ILE A 135 -12.97 2.84 4.12
C ILE A 135 -13.02 1.35 3.74
N ALA A 136 -11.96 0.87 3.09
CA ALA A 136 -11.83 -0.53 2.72
C ALA A 136 -11.25 -1.40 3.85
N LYS A 137 -10.29 -0.85 4.61
CA LYS A 137 -9.57 -1.58 5.64
C LYS A 137 -8.92 -0.63 6.65
N VAL A 138 -8.73 -1.09 7.88
CA VAL A 138 -7.86 -0.45 8.86
C VAL A 138 -6.86 -1.45 9.43
N ALA A 139 -5.72 -0.98 9.94
CA ALA A 139 -4.76 -1.81 10.66
C ALA A 139 -4.00 -1.01 11.73
N TRP A 140 -3.77 -1.61 12.89
CA TRP A 140 -2.98 -1.00 13.95
C TRP A 140 -1.47 -1.07 13.65
N LEU A 141 -0.75 0.04 13.88
CA LEU A 141 0.69 0.13 13.58
C LEU A 141 1.58 -0.04 14.82
N SER A 142 1.10 0.32 16.01
CA SER A 142 1.89 0.20 17.24
C SER A 142 2.08 -1.26 17.66
N ARG A 143 3.18 -1.56 18.39
CA ARG A 143 3.53 -2.93 18.80
C ARG A 143 2.46 -3.55 19.71
N LYS A 144 2.16 -4.83 19.48
CA LYS A 144 1.27 -5.67 20.31
C LYS A 144 1.75 -5.89 21.75
N VAL A 145 3.07 -5.78 21.99
CA VAL A 145 3.73 -6.22 23.24
C VAL A 145 3.47 -5.28 24.43
N SER A 146 3.07 -4.04 24.15
CA SER A 146 2.60 -3.10 25.18
C SER A 146 1.35 -2.41 24.62
N PRO A 147 0.13 -2.85 24.97
CA PRO A 147 -1.09 -2.25 24.45
C PRO A 147 -1.24 -0.85 25.04
N LYS A 148 -0.60 0.13 24.40
CA LYS A 148 -0.84 1.54 24.67
C LYS A 148 -2.30 1.84 24.32
N THR A 149 -2.99 2.56 25.20
CA THR A 149 -4.38 3.02 24.95
C THR A 149 -4.44 3.87 23.68
N TYR A 150 -3.41 4.71 23.48
CA TYR A 150 -3.27 5.54 22.29
C TYR A 150 -2.12 5.07 21.40
N GLY A 151 -2.30 5.20 20.09
CA GLY A 151 -1.30 4.83 19.11
C GLY A 151 -1.66 5.24 17.69
N SER A 152 -0.96 4.64 16.74
CA SER A 152 -1.15 4.93 15.32
C SER A 152 -1.83 3.76 14.62
N MET A 153 -2.71 4.07 13.68
CA MET A 153 -3.30 3.11 12.75
C MET A 153 -3.10 3.57 11.31
N VAL A 154 -3.26 2.66 10.36
CA VAL A 154 -3.39 2.96 8.94
C VAL A 154 -4.85 2.75 8.53
N VAL A 155 -5.38 3.69 7.76
CA VAL A 155 -6.72 3.63 7.16
C VAL A 155 -6.55 3.56 5.65
N TYR A 156 -7.17 2.57 5.02
CA TYR A 156 -7.13 2.35 3.58
C TYR A 156 -8.45 2.80 2.95
N LEU A 157 -8.38 3.85 2.14
CA LEU A 157 -9.52 4.45 1.46
C LEU A 157 -9.65 3.88 0.03
N THR A 158 -10.87 3.80 -0.49
CA THR A 158 -11.09 3.36 -1.89
C THR A 158 -10.93 4.51 -2.89
N LYS A 159 -11.07 5.77 -2.45
CA LYS A 159 -10.99 6.96 -3.30
C LYS A 159 -9.77 7.81 -2.96
N ASN A 160 -9.10 8.30 -3.99
CA ASN A 160 -7.93 9.19 -3.86
C ASN A 160 -8.31 10.54 -3.25
N ASN A 161 -9.44 11.10 -3.68
CA ASN A 161 -9.89 12.43 -3.26
C ASN A 161 -10.16 12.50 -1.77
N ASP A 162 -10.80 11.46 -1.22
CA ASP A 162 -11.04 11.30 0.22
C ASP A 162 -9.70 11.30 0.98
N ALA A 163 -8.70 10.55 0.50
CA ALA A 163 -7.36 10.51 1.10
C ALA A 163 -6.64 11.87 1.03
N LYS A 164 -6.67 12.56 -0.13
CA LYS A 164 -6.08 13.89 -0.29
C LYS A 164 -6.73 14.91 0.65
N ARG A 165 -8.06 14.91 0.74
CA ARG A 165 -8.84 15.78 1.61
C ARG A 165 -8.43 15.57 3.07
N LEU A 166 -8.45 14.34 3.56
CA LEU A 166 -8.07 14.02 4.95
C LEU A 166 -6.62 14.40 5.26
N LEU A 167 -5.71 14.28 4.29
CA LEU A 167 -4.31 14.71 4.46
C LEU A 167 -4.12 16.23 4.42
N GLN A 168 -5.00 16.97 3.74
CA GLN A 168 -5.00 18.43 3.72
C GLN A 168 -5.67 19.03 4.96
N GLU A 169 -6.73 18.39 5.43
CA GLU A 169 -7.48 18.79 6.62
C GLU A 169 -6.75 18.42 7.93
N HIS A 170 -5.81 17.48 7.88
CA HIS A 170 -4.97 17.03 9.00
C HIS A 170 -5.72 16.36 10.16
N TYR A 171 -7.01 16.04 9.99
CA TYR A 171 -7.78 15.33 11.00
C TYR A 171 -8.58 14.14 10.45
N PHE A 172 -8.92 13.21 11.35
CA PHE A 172 -9.79 12.07 11.10
C PHE A 172 -10.65 11.82 12.34
N LEU A 173 -11.94 11.58 12.15
CA LEU A 173 -12.89 11.35 13.23
C LEU A 173 -12.92 9.87 13.59
N ALA A 174 -12.82 9.58 14.90
CA ALA A 174 -12.98 8.24 15.43
C ALA A 174 -13.70 8.29 16.77
N ALA A 175 -14.91 7.74 16.83
CA ALA A 175 -15.74 7.69 18.05
C ALA A 175 -15.96 9.07 18.68
N GLY A 176 -16.18 10.09 17.85
CA GLY A 176 -16.37 11.48 18.27
C GLY A 176 -15.11 12.26 18.62
N GLU A 177 -13.92 11.66 18.56
CA GLU A 177 -12.64 12.37 18.75
C GLU A 177 -12.00 12.74 17.40
N SER A 178 -11.39 13.93 17.32
CA SER A 178 -10.54 14.33 16.19
C SER A 178 -9.11 13.85 16.42
N THR A 179 -8.64 12.97 15.55
CA THR A 179 -7.28 12.41 15.54
C THR A 179 -6.47 13.03 14.41
N HIS A 180 -5.13 12.95 14.46
CA HIS A 180 -4.26 13.60 13.47
C HIS A 180 -3.95 12.69 12.27
N THR A 181 -4.01 13.21 11.05
CA THR A 181 -3.67 12.45 9.83
C THR A 181 -2.29 12.82 9.29
N SER A 182 -1.57 11.82 8.79
CA SER A 182 -0.30 12.01 8.10
C SER A 182 -0.16 11.02 6.95
N VAL A 183 0.79 11.27 6.05
CA VAL A 183 1.07 10.38 4.93
C VAL A 183 1.52 9.02 5.46
N PHE A 184 0.87 7.95 5.01
CA PHE A 184 1.34 6.60 5.32
C PHE A 184 2.52 6.24 4.40
N GLU A 185 3.70 6.14 5.00
CA GLU A 185 4.87 5.57 4.34
C GLU A 185 4.89 4.06 4.58
N GLN A 186 4.51 3.29 3.55
CA GLN A 186 4.70 1.84 3.59
C GLN A 186 6.20 1.54 3.51
N ILE A 187 6.80 1.24 4.66
CA ILE A 187 8.17 0.76 4.73
C ILE A 187 8.12 -0.75 4.47
N THR A 188 8.48 -1.15 3.25
CA THR A 188 8.83 -2.53 2.97
C THR A 188 10.14 -2.79 3.69
N GLY A 189 10.10 -3.54 4.81
CA GLY A 189 11.31 -4.02 5.45
C GLY A 189 12.17 -4.81 4.44
N PRO A 190 13.48 -4.92 4.68
CA PRO A 190 14.34 -5.68 3.77
C PRO A 190 13.82 -7.12 3.65
N GLU A 191 13.63 -7.59 2.42
CA GLU A 191 13.16 -8.95 2.16
C GLU A 191 14.22 -9.95 2.64
N GLN A 192 13.95 -10.63 3.75
CA GLN A 192 14.81 -11.67 4.28
C GLN A 192 14.52 -12.99 3.60
N ARG A 193 15.57 -13.64 3.10
CA ARG A 193 15.48 -15.00 2.57
C ARG A 193 15.71 -16.01 3.69
N TYR A 194 14.66 -16.73 4.08
CA TYR A 194 14.71 -17.71 5.18
C TYR A 194 15.68 -18.89 4.99
N ASN A 195 16.19 -19.14 3.78
CA ASN A 195 17.18 -20.19 3.59
C ASN A 195 18.56 -19.76 4.10
N CYS A 196 19.08 -18.65 3.58
CA CYS A 196 20.42 -18.14 3.90
C CYS A 196 20.43 -17.02 4.96
N GLN A 197 19.25 -16.64 5.45
CA GLN A 197 18.98 -15.49 6.33
C GLN A 197 19.39 -14.10 5.79
N GLY A 198 19.91 -14.01 4.57
CA GLY A 198 20.36 -12.77 3.96
C GLY A 198 19.22 -11.87 3.48
N LEU A 199 19.52 -10.59 3.32
CA LEU A 199 18.58 -9.57 2.85
C LEU A 199 18.70 -9.33 1.34
N GLY A 200 17.64 -8.82 0.71
CA GLY A 200 17.70 -8.16 -0.59
C GLY A 200 17.74 -9.05 -1.83
N HIS A 201 17.40 -10.34 -1.69
CA HIS A 201 17.33 -11.25 -2.84
C HIS A 201 16.20 -12.29 -2.67
N LYS A 202 15.67 -12.74 -3.80
CA LYS A 202 14.57 -13.71 -3.86
C LYS A 202 15.08 -15.15 -3.81
N ALA A 203 14.15 -16.09 -3.60
CA ALA A 203 14.42 -17.51 -3.50
C ALA A 203 15.22 -18.09 -4.66
N PHE A 204 14.86 -17.72 -5.88
CA PHE A 204 15.47 -18.25 -7.11
C PHE A 204 16.88 -17.70 -7.35
N SER A 205 17.20 -16.52 -6.83
CA SER A 205 18.53 -15.89 -6.97
C SER A 205 19.47 -16.22 -5.79
N CYS A 206 19.04 -17.09 -4.87
CA CYS A 206 19.82 -17.42 -3.68
C CYS A 206 20.86 -18.49 -4.01
N SER A 207 22.13 -18.08 -4.11
CA SER A 207 23.28 -18.99 -4.27
C SER A 207 23.94 -19.41 -2.96
N LYS A 208 23.50 -18.84 -1.83
CA LYS A 208 24.09 -19.08 -0.51
C LYS A 208 23.57 -20.37 0.12
N ASN A 209 24.44 -21.01 0.91
CA ASN A 209 24.11 -22.18 1.72
C ASN A 209 22.98 -21.88 2.71
N GLN A 210 22.30 -22.93 3.15
CA GLN A 210 21.31 -22.85 4.22
C GLN A 210 22.01 -22.41 5.52
N VAL A 211 21.43 -21.43 6.21
CA VAL A 211 21.91 -20.92 7.50
C VAL A 211 20.79 -21.07 8.53
N CYS A 212 21.11 -21.74 9.64
CA CYS A 212 20.20 -21.92 10.76
C CYS A 212 19.76 -20.58 11.33
N ALA A 213 18.45 -20.33 11.32
CA ALA A 213 17.89 -19.08 11.83
C ALA A 213 18.13 -18.86 13.33
N ARG A 214 18.38 -19.93 14.10
CA ARG A 214 18.57 -19.87 15.56
C ARG A 214 20.02 -19.64 15.95
N CYS A 215 21.01 -20.24 15.27
CA CYS A 215 22.41 -20.16 15.71
C CYS A 215 23.40 -19.68 14.64
N ALA A 216 22.90 -19.32 13.45
CA ALA A 216 23.69 -18.89 12.30
C ALA A 216 24.71 -19.93 11.76
N ALA A 217 24.55 -21.21 12.11
CA ALA A 217 25.37 -22.30 11.57
C ALA A 217 24.82 -22.83 10.23
N GLU A 218 25.69 -23.29 9.34
CA GLU A 218 25.29 -23.79 8.01
C GLU A 218 24.90 -25.28 7.98
N SER A 219 25.07 -26.00 9.10
CA SER A 219 25.00 -27.47 9.12
C SER A 219 23.59 -28.06 9.23
N HIS A 220 22.60 -27.30 9.70
CA HIS A 220 21.28 -27.83 10.06
C HIS A 220 20.18 -26.80 9.88
N HIS A 221 18.93 -27.27 9.90
CA HIS A 221 17.75 -26.43 9.88
C HIS A 221 17.36 -25.99 11.30
N HIS A 222 16.66 -24.87 11.44
CA HIS A 222 16.32 -24.30 12.76
C HIS A 222 15.46 -25.22 13.65
N SER A 223 14.66 -26.12 13.04
CA SER A 223 13.86 -27.13 13.73
C SER A 223 14.69 -28.19 14.47
N GLU A 224 15.91 -28.44 13.99
CA GLU A 224 16.83 -29.43 14.55
C GLU A 224 17.91 -28.77 15.44
N CYS A 225 17.80 -27.46 15.66
CA CYS A 225 18.79 -26.70 16.38
C CYS A 225 18.72 -26.94 17.89
N GLN A 226 19.83 -27.41 18.47
CA GLN A 226 19.99 -27.62 19.92
C GLN A 226 20.73 -26.48 20.62
N ALA A 227 21.03 -25.38 19.92
CA ALA A 227 21.72 -24.23 20.51
C ALA A 227 20.86 -23.58 21.60
N GLN A 228 21.44 -23.41 22.78
CA GLN A 228 20.78 -22.78 23.94
C GLN A 228 20.76 -21.26 23.81
N ILE A 229 21.81 -20.69 23.22
CA ILE A 229 21.93 -19.25 23.02
C ILE A 229 21.69 -18.98 21.53
N PRO A 230 20.59 -18.29 21.16
CA PRO A 230 20.37 -17.95 19.78
C PRO A 230 21.40 -16.92 19.31
N LYS A 231 21.70 -16.92 18.02
CA LYS A 231 22.59 -15.98 17.35
C LYS A 231 21.97 -15.58 16.02
N CYS A 232 21.77 -14.28 15.84
CA CYS A 232 21.22 -13.73 14.62
C CYS A 232 22.26 -13.79 13.50
N ALA A 233 21.89 -14.34 12.34
CA ALA A 233 22.78 -14.39 11.19
C ALA A 233 23.06 -12.99 10.58
N LEU A 234 22.17 -12.02 10.81
CA LEU A 234 22.31 -10.65 10.28
C LEU A 234 23.20 -9.76 11.17
N CYS A 235 22.91 -9.70 12.47
CA CYS A 235 23.56 -8.77 13.39
C CYS A 235 24.41 -9.44 14.48
N SER A 236 24.51 -10.78 14.48
CA SER A 236 25.27 -11.57 15.47
C SER A 236 24.85 -11.39 16.94
N ARG A 237 23.71 -10.74 17.22
CA ARG A 237 23.16 -10.55 18.57
C ARG A 237 22.43 -11.79 19.09
N PRO A 238 22.22 -11.90 20.42
CA PRO A 238 21.63 -13.08 21.05
C PRO A 238 20.11 -13.17 20.87
N HIS A 239 19.66 -13.28 19.62
CA HIS A 239 18.27 -13.51 19.26
C HIS A 239 18.20 -14.25 17.92
N GLU A 240 17.04 -14.82 17.60
CA GLU A 240 16.84 -15.55 16.34
C GLU A 240 16.82 -14.59 15.14
N SER A 241 17.15 -15.09 13.96
CA SER A 241 17.29 -14.30 12.73
C SER A 241 15.99 -13.71 12.21
N PHE A 242 14.85 -14.29 12.61
CA PHE A 242 13.49 -13.79 12.33
C PHE A 242 12.90 -12.99 13.50
N SER A 243 13.71 -12.69 14.53
CA SER A 243 13.23 -11.91 15.68
C SER A 243 12.84 -10.50 15.27
N ARG A 244 11.71 -10.02 15.80
CA ARG A 244 11.24 -8.64 15.64
C ARG A 244 12.15 -7.59 16.29
N ASP A 245 13.08 -8.04 17.14
CA ASP A 245 14.05 -7.18 17.82
C ASP A 245 15.33 -6.96 17.02
N CYS A 246 15.50 -7.67 15.89
CA CYS A 246 16.63 -7.48 15.00
C CYS A 246 16.53 -6.10 14.32
N LEU A 247 17.42 -5.17 14.67
CA LEU A 247 17.43 -3.82 14.06
C LEU A 247 17.86 -3.81 12.59
N GLU A 248 18.60 -4.82 12.13
CA GLU A 248 18.94 -4.97 10.70
C GLU A 248 17.70 -5.40 9.88
N LEU A 249 16.85 -6.25 10.45
CA LEU A 249 15.60 -6.70 9.81
C LEU A 249 14.47 -5.69 10.01
N HIS A 250 14.46 -5.01 11.16
CA HIS A 250 13.46 -4.03 11.57
C HIS A 250 14.13 -2.76 12.12
N PRO A 251 14.70 -1.92 11.23
CA PRO A 251 15.32 -0.66 11.64
C PRO A 251 14.33 0.19 12.44
N ARG A 252 14.69 0.57 13.67
CA ARG A 252 13.95 1.61 14.40
C ARG A 252 14.27 2.94 13.73
N ARG A 253 13.26 3.67 13.24
CA ARG A 253 13.49 5.08 12.92
C ARG A 253 13.67 5.85 14.23
N HIS A 254 14.66 6.73 14.24
CA HIS A 254 14.73 7.85 15.17
C HIS A 254 13.40 8.61 15.09
N GLU A 255 12.91 9.01 16.27
CA GLU A 255 11.84 10.01 16.44
C GLU A 255 12.17 11.30 15.69
#